data_AF-A0AAJ1ABZ2-F1
#
_entry.id   AF-A0AAJ1ABZ2-F1
#
_cell.length_a   1.000
_cell.length_b   1.000
_cell.length_c   1.000
_cell.angle_alpha   90.00
_cell.angle_beta   90.00
_cell.angle_gamma   90.00
#
_symmetry.space_group_name_H-M   'P 1'
#
loop_
_entity.id
_entity.type
_entity.pdbx_description
1 polymer ?
#
loop_
_entity_poly.entity_id
_entity_poly.type
_entity_poly.pdbx_seq_one_letter_code
_entity_poly.pdbx_strand_id
1 'polypeptide(L)'
;MTWRSTAVVTVVAILTGAGVGWAIPWQRPAPCPNDVAPRSERGGKVVAAKFFNRGKSPVLISWMAPEGYEVLYGQIDPGKSVAYQSFDSYKWLIRNVDGSCIAAVNPIERYYSVAGKGG
;
A
#
# COMPACT_ATOMS: atom_id res chain seq x y z
N MET A 1 -32.70 33.45 -9.77
CA MET A 1 -32.56 31.97 -9.84
C MET A 1 -31.17 31.67 -10.37
N THR A 2 -30.34 31.06 -9.52
CA THR A 2 -28.90 30.98 -9.66
C THR A 2 -28.44 29.86 -10.60
N TRP A 3 -27.62 30.26 -11.54
CA TRP A 3 -26.86 29.49 -12.53
C TRP A 3 -25.82 28.59 -11.84
N ARG A 4 -25.64 27.34 -12.30
CA ARG A 4 -24.48 26.51 -11.94
C ARG A 4 -23.93 25.83 -13.19
N SER A 5 -22.78 26.36 -13.61
CA SER A 5 -22.00 25.95 -14.77
C SER A 5 -21.39 24.58 -14.57
N THR A 6 -21.60 23.68 -15.54
CA THR A 6 -20.88 22.42 -15.68
C THR A 6 -19.49 22.72 -16.21
N ALA A 7 -18.47 22.71 -15.34
CA ALA A 7 -17.08 22.79 -15.79
C ALA A 7 -16.68 21.42 -16.36
N VAL A 8 -16.68 21.31 -17.68
CA VAL A 8 -16.03 20.22 -18.40
C VAL A 8 -14.53 20.48 -18.33
N VAL A 9 -13.83 19.76 -17.45
CA VAL A 9 -12.36 19.80 -17.41
C VAL A 9 -11.85 18.87 -18.50
N THR A 10 -11.56 19.43 -19.67
CA THR A 10 -10.86 18.74 -20.74
C THR A 10 -9.40 18.58 -20.34
N VAL A 11 -9.01 17.37 -19.93
CA VAL A 11 -7.59 17.03 -19.76
C VAL A 11 -6.99 16.85 -21.15
N VAL A 12 -6.27 17.87 -21.63
CA VAL A 12 -5.48 17.79 -22.85
C VAL A 12 -4.21 16.99 -22.53
N ALA A 13 -4.19 15.74 -22.97
CA ALA A 13 -2.95 14.96 -23.03
C ALA A 13 -2.09 15.49 -24.18
N ILE A 14 -1.04 16.23 -23.85
CA ILE A 14 -0.03 16.65 -24.84
C ILE A 14 0.82 15.43 -25.18
N LEU A 15 0.59 14.86 -26.35
CA LEU A 15 1.47 13.88 -27.00
C LEU A 15 2.46 14.63 -27.88
N THR A 16 3.70 14.79 -27.43
CA THR A 16 4.83 15.19 -28.28
C THR A 16 5.94 14.16 -28.19
N GLY A 17 6.00 13.32 -29.23
CA GLY A 17 7.20 13.15 -30.06
C GLY A 17 8.41 12.40 -29.47
N ALA A 18 8.71 11.28 -30.12
CA ALA A 18 10.02 10.64 -30.28
C ALA A 18 10.57 9.78 -29.13
N GLY A 19 10.35 8.47 -29.24
CA GLY A 19 11.47 7.52 -29.27
C GLY A 19 12.19 7.19 -27.96
N VAL A 20 11.53 7.28 -26.80
CA VAL A 20 12.03 6.65 -25.57
C VAL A 20 10.87 5.85 -25.00
N GLY A 21 11.01 4.52 -24.98
CA GLY A 21 10.08 3.67 -24.26
C GLY A 21 10.12 4.09 -22.80
N TRP A 22 9.12 4.85 -22.35
CA TRP A 22 8.91 5.19 -20.95
C TRP A 22 8.50 3.90 -20.24
N ALA A 23 9.45 3.00 -20.02
CA ALA A 23 9.45 2.22 -18.81
C ALA A 23 9.46 3.27 -17.69
N ILE A 24 8.28 3.65 -17.20
CA ILE A 24 8.20 4.25 -15.87
C ILE A 24 8.91 3.22 -15.01
N PRO A 25 10.13 3.51 -14.51
CA PRO A 25 10.75 2.56 -13.61
C PRO A 25 9.74 2.45 -12.48
N TRP A 26 9.23 1.25 -12.24
CA TRP A 26 8.48 0.95 -11.04
C TRP A 26 9.38 1.40 -9.89
N GLN A 27 9.18 2.63 -9.42
CA GLN A 27 10.04 3.22 -8.40
C GLN A 27 9.78 2.33 -7.20
N ARG A 28 10.78 1.50 -6.87
CA ARG A 28 10.69 0.60 -5.73
C ARG A 28 10.39 1.49 -4.54
N PRO A 29 9.22 1.37 -3.91
CA PRO A 29 8.88 2.22 -2.79
C PRO A 29 9.93 2.00 -1.69
N ALA A 30 10.22 3.07 -0.93
CA ALA A 30 11.36 3.09 -0.02
C ALA A 30 11.43 1.80 0.83
N PRO A 31 12.62 1.19 0.96
CA PRO A 31 12.78 -0.03 1.74
C PRO A 31 12.37 0.21 3.19
N CYS A 32 11.72 -0.79 3.77
CA CYS A 32 11.29 -0.71 5.17
C CYS A 32 12.50 -0.79 6.10
N PRO A 33 12.51 -0.03 7.21
CA PRO A 33 13.52 -0.21 8.25
C PRO A 33 13.53 -1.69 8.70
N ASN A 34 14.71 -2.32 8.67
CA ASN A 34 15.01 -3.73 9.00
C ASN A 34 15.01 -4.77 7.87
N ASP A 35 15.10 -4.40 6.57
CA ASP A 35 15.34 -5.33 5.45
C ASP A 35 14.36 -6.52 5.30
N VAL A 36 13.27 -6.58 6.06
CA VAL A 36 12.27 -7.65 5.92
C VAL A 36 11.27 -7.26 4.84
N ALA A 37 11.65 -7.42 3.58
CA ALA A 37 10.70 -7.95 2.62
C ALA A 37 11.42 -8.77 1.54
N PRO A 38 12.00 -9.94 1.89
CA PRO A 38 12.06 -10.99 0.89
C PRO A 38 10.61 -11.22 0.48
N ARG A 39 10.28 -10.93 -0.79
CA ARG A 39 9.03 -11.24 -1.50
C ARG A 39 8.25 -12.41 -0.88
N SER A 40 6.92 -12.37 -0.92
CA SER A 40 6.12 -13.48 -0.38
C SER A 40 6.46 -14.80 -1.04
N GLU A 41 6.33 -15.90 -0.30
CA GLU A 41 6.38 -17.23 -0.90
C GLU A 41 5.01 -17.58 -1.49
N ARG A 42 4.98 -18.53 -2.42
CA ARG A 42 3.72 -19.02 -2.99
C ARG A 42 3.10 -20.03 -2.04
N GLY A 43 1.87 -19.77 -1.59
CA GLY A 43 1.12 -20.68 -0.71
C GLY A 43 1.50 -20.55 0.77
N GLY A 44 1.13 -21.53 1.58
CA GLY A 44 1.32 -21.51 3.03
C GLY A 44 0.05 -21.93 3.76
N LYS A 45 0.02 -21.79 5.09
CA LYS A 45 -1.21 -22.00 5.86
C LYS A 45 -2.11 -20.78 5.68
N VAL A 46 -3.39 -21.01 5.37
CA VAL A 46 -4.39 -19.93 5.36
C VAL A 46 -4.55 -19.37 6.77
N VAL A 47 -4.46 -18.06 6.89
CA VAL A 47 -4.54 -17.29 8.15
C VAL A 47 -5.38 -16.03 7.95
N ALA A 48 -5.93 -15.49 9.04
CA ALA A 48 -6.56 -14.18 9.03
C ALA A 48 -5.55 -13.11 9.47
N ALA A 49 -5.30 -12.12 8.61
CA ALA A 49 -4.45 -10.97 8.92
C ALA A 49 -5.33 -9.78 9.31
N LYS A 50 -5.35 -9.41 10.61
CA LYS A 50 -6.10 -8.25 11.09
C LYS A 50 -5.18 -7.08 11.42
N PHE A 51 -5.40 -5.97 10.74
CA PHE A 51 -4.63 -4.74 10.89
C PHE A 51 -5.47 -3.70 11.61
N PHE A 52 -4.92 -3.07 12.65
CA PHE A 52 -5.57 -1.99 13.38
C PHE A 52 -4.66 -0.75 13.38
N ASN A 53 -5.18 0.35 12.83
CA ASN A 53 -4.46 1.62 12.82
C ASN A 53 -4.72 2.36 14.15
N ARG A 54 -3.74 2.30 15.06
CA ARG A 54 -3.71 3.05 16.32
C ARG A 54 -3.07 4.43 16.17
N GLY A 55 -2.58 4.76 14.97
CA GLY A 55 -2.01 6.05 14.65
C GLY A 55 -3.07 7.16 14.54
N LYS A 56 -2.57 8.37 14.31
CA LYS A 56 -3.41 9.57 14.07
C LYS A 56 -3.59 9.88 12.59
N SER A 57 -2.83 9.21 11.72
CA SER A 57 -2.86 9.40 10.27
C SER A 57 -3.32 8.12 9.58
N PRO A 58 -3.95 8.20 8.40
CA PRO A 58 -4.25 7.02 7.60
C PRO A 58 -2.97 6.28 7.20
N VAL A 59 -3.10 4.96 7.03
CA VAL A 59 -2.00 4.09 6.58
C VAL A 59 -2.42 3.27 5.38
N LEU A 60 -1.48 3.02 4.47
CA LEU A 60 -1.64 2.15 3.32
C LEU A 60 -1.22 0.72 3.70
N ILE A 61 -2.00 -0.25 3.24
CA ILE A 61 -1.73 -1.68 3.39
C ILE A 61 -1.50 -2.27 2.01
N SER A 62 -0.32 -2.84 1.84
CA SER A 62 0.08 -3.50 0.61
C SER A 62 0.62 -4.89 0.89
N TRP A 63 0.60 -5.75 -0.11
CA TRP A 63 1.21 -7.06 -0.09
C TRP A 63 2.38 -7.12 -1.07
N MET A 64 3.49 -7.75 -0.69
CA MET A 64 4.60 -7.99 -1.60
C MET A 64 4.38 -9.28 -2.35
N ALA A 65 4.14 -9.19 -3.67
CA ALA A 65 3.97 -10.35 -4.51
C ALA A 65 5.25 -11.22 -4.56
N PRO A 66 5.15 -12.52 -4.89
CA PRO A 66 6.32 -13.40 -5.03
C PRO A 66 7.34 -12.95 -6.08
N GLU A 67 6.90 -12.16 -7.05
CA GLU A 67 7.73 -11.55 -8.09
C GLU A 67 8.45 -10.27 -7.58
N GLY A 68 8.13 -9.81 -6.37
CA GLY A 68 8.80 -8.68 -5.71
C GLY A 68 8.20 -7.30 -6.00
N TYR A 69 7.03 -7.23 -6.65
CA TYR A 69 6.27 -5.98 -6.77
C TYR A 69 5.28 -5.81 -5.63
N GLU A 70 5.04 -4.57 -5.23
CA GLU A 70 4.08 -4.20 -4.19
C GLU A 70 2.66 -4.09 -4.79
N VAL A 71 1.68 -4.72 -4.14
CA VAL A 71 0.26 -4.67 -4.52
C VAL A 71 -0.50 -3.95 -3.43
N LEU A 72 -1.04 -2.77 -3.73
CA LEU A 72 -1.87 -2.02 -2.79
C LEU A 72 -3.23 -2.70 -2.62
N TYR A 73 -3.59 -2.98 -1.36
CA TYR A 73 -4.90 -3.55 -1.01
C TYR A 73 -5.88 -2.49 -0.52
N GLY A 74 -5.39 -1.47 0.18
CA GLY A 74 -6.25 -0.37 0.62
C GLY A 74 -5.62 0.52 1.67
N GLN A 75 -6.45 1.38 2.24
CA GLN A 75 -6.12 2.32 3.30
C GLN A 75 -6.90 2.00 4.56
N ILE A 76 -6.29 2.21 5.73
CA ILE A 76 -6.95 2.14 7.03
C ILE A 76 -6.88 3.51 7.69
N ASP A 77 -8.05 4.11 7.92
CA ASP A 77 -8.16 5.37 8.65
C ASP A 77 -7.81 5.22 10.15
N PRO A 78 -7.46 6.32 10.84
CA PRO A 78 -7.19 6.31 12.28
C PRO A 78 -8.31 5.65 13.09
N GLY A 79 -7.95 4.75 13.99
CA GLY A 79 -8.89 4.01 14.85
C GLY A 79 -9.73 2.97 14.12
N LYS A 80 -9.44 2.67 12.84
CA LYS A 80 -10.13 1.62 12.08
C LYS A 80 -9.29 0.35 11.98
N SER A 81 -9.96 -0.76 11.68
CA SER A 81 -9.34 -2.04 11.40
C SER A 81 -9.91 -2.69 10.14
N VAL A 82 -9.09 -3.48 9.47
CA VAL A 82 -9.50 -4.36 8.37
C VAL A 82 -8.93 -5.75 8.61
N ALA A 83 -9.61 -6.77 8.09
CA ALA A 83 -9.12 -8.14 8.09
C ALA A 83 -9.08 -8.67 6.66
N TYR A 84 -8.00 -9.37 6.32
CA TYR A 84 -7.84 -10.05 5.05
C TYR A 84 -7.59 -11.53 5.29
N GLN A 85 -8.15 -12.39 4.43
CA GLN A 85 -7.67 -13.75 4.29
C GLN A 85 -6.29 -13.71 3.62
N SER A 86 -5.31 -14.36 4.24
CA SER A 86 -3.90 -14.33 3.81
C SER A 86 -3.26 -15.70 4.01
N PHE A 87 -1.99 -15.81 3.67
CA PHE A 87 -1.12 -16.93 4.04
C PHE A 87 -0.02 -16.46 4.99
N ASP A 88 0.42 -17.34 5.89
CA ASP A 88 1.51 -17.07 6.86
C ASP A 88 2.85 -16.67 6.23
N SER A 89 3.08 -17.16 5.01
CA SER A 89 4.25 -16.82 4.19
C SER A 89 4.18 -15.42 3.56
N TYR A 90 3.00 -14.81 3.50
CA TYR A 90 2.82 -13.51 2.83
C TYR A 90 3.51 -12.40 3.61
N LYS A 91 4.05 -11.42 2.90
CA LYS A 91 4.62 -10.21 3.49
C LYS A 91 3.69 -9.04 3.23
N TRP A 92 3.20 -8.45 4.30
CA TRP A 92 2.40 -7.23 4.27
C TRP A 92 3.27 -6.04 4.60
N LEU A 93 3.12 -4.97 3.83
CA LEU A 93 3.76 -3.68 4.05
C LEU A 93 2.71 -2.70 4.55
N ILE A 94 3.10 -1.94 5.57
CA ILE A 94 2.30 -0.87 6.11
C ILE A 94 3.08 0.43 5.93
N ARG A 95 2.48 1.38 5.22
CA ARG A 95 3.11 2.65 4.86
C ARG A 95 2.25 3.83 5.30
N ASN A 96 2.85 4.98 5.51
CA ASN A 96 2.12 6.24 5.54
C ASN A 96 1.62 6.59 4.12
N VAL A 97 0.71 7.55 4.03
CA VAL A 97 0.17 8.03 2.73
C VAL A 97 1.24 8.65 1.82
N ASP A 98 2.34 9.15 2.41
CA ASP A 98 3.50 9.66 1.67
C ASP A 98 4.43 8.55 1.11
N GLY A 99 4.09 7.28 1.33
CA GLY A 99 4.86 6.11 0.89
C GLY A 99 5.99 5.70 1.83
N SER A 100 6.25 6.44 2.90
CA SER A 100 7.25 6.06 3.91
C SER A 100 6.82 4.77 4.61
N CYS A 101 7.74 3.81 4.70
CA CYS A 101 7.41 2.53 5.32
C CYS A 101 7.38 2.64 6.85
N ILE A 102 6.29 2.15 7.43
CA ILE A 102 6.11 2.03 8.89
C ILE A 102 6.58 0.66 9.34
N ALA A 103 6.11 -0.40 8.68
CA ALA A 103 6.40 -1.78 9.07
C ALA A 103 6.24 -2.76 7.90
N ALA A 104 6.93 -3.88 8.00
CA ALA A 104 6.71 -5.07 7.19
C ALA A 104 6.46 -6.26 8.11
N VAL A 105 5.41 -7.04 7.85
CA VAL A 105 4.98 -8.12 8.74
C VAL A 105 4.58 -9.37 7.97
N ASN A 106 4.90 -10.53 8.54
CA ASN A 106 4.24 -11.79 8.19
C ASN A 106 2.99 -11.94 9.03
N PRO A 107 1.84 -12.34 8.46
CA PRO A 107 0.64 -12.64 9.21
C PRO A 107 0.83 -13.99 9.87
N ILE A 108 1.37 -14.00 11.08
CA ILE A 108 1.09 -15.08 12.03
C ILE A 108 -0.32 -14.84 12.55
N GLU A 109 -0.97 -15.88 13.06
CA GLU A 109 -2.31 -15.80 13.65
C GLU A 109 -2.29 -14.90 14.91
N ARG A 110 -2.25 -13.57 14.69
CA ARG A 110 -2.01 -12.52 15.67
C ARG A 110 -2.59 -11.18 15.20
N TYR A 111 -2.78 -10.28 16.16
CA TYR A 111 -3.23 -8.90 15.95
C TYR A 111 -2.02 -7.98 15.71
N TYR A 112 -2.07 -7.15 14.65
CA TYR A 112 -1.03 -6.13 14.39
C TYR A 112 -1.52 -4.75 14.79
N SER A 113 -0.73 -4.07 15.64
CA SER A 113 -0.96 -2.67 16.00
C SER A 113 -0.01 -1.78 15.20
N VAL A 114 -0.58 -0.90 14.37
CA VAL A 114 0.18 0.05 13.56
C VAL A 114 0.09 1.43 14.19
N ALA A 115 1.23 2.06 14.46
CA ALA A 115 1.29 3.46 14.88
C ALA A 115 1.87 4.29 13.72
N GLY A 116 1.01 4.94 12.94
CA GLY A 116 1.45 5.94 11.96
C GLY A 116 2.13 7.11 12.65
N LYS A 117 3.24 7.61 12.10
CA LYS A 117 3.86 8.85 12.59
C LYS A 117 3.03 10.02 12.07
N GLY A 118 2.51 10.85 12.98
CA GLY A 118 1.87 12.11 12.63
C GLY A 118 2.94 13.08 12.12
N GLY A 119 2.71 13.63 10.94
CA GLY A 119 3.38 14.84 10.46
C GLY A 119 2.77 16.08 11.08
#